data_AF-A0A246KUY0-F1
#
_entry.id   AF-A0A246KUY0-F1
#
_cell.length_a   1.000
_cell.length_b   1.000
_cell.length_c   1.000
_cell.angle_alpha   90.00
_cell.angle_beta   90.00
_cell.angle_gamma   90.00
#
_symmetry.space_group_name_H-M   'P 1'
#
loop_
_entity.id
_entity.type
_entity.pdbx_description
1 polymer ?
#
loop_
_entity_poly.entity_id
_entity_poly.type
_entity_poly.pdbx_seq_one_letter_code
_entity_poly.pdbx_strand_id
1 'polypeptide(L)'
;MSILSRVLLGAVLLLAGIAVWQRGTVAQAERARDNAQTAKAVAEQERDNAIAVIAVERQRVRRAEAVATQYEQEKADAESKGAAVADGLRAGNLRLQQRWAGCEARVSDLAASAGQPDGAADDRADGARDLVRAAAACDAQVRGLQALVRADRE
;
A
#
# COMPACT_ATOMS: atom_id res chain seq x y z
N MET A 1 -31.40 -85.87 5.22
CA MET A 1 -31.66 -84.42 5.01
C MET A 1 -32.74 -84.29 3.95
N SER A 2 -33.95 -83.83 4.30
CA SER A 2 -35.08 -83.76 3.34
C SER A 2 -34.87 -82.62 2.32
N ILE A 3 -35.51 -82.73 1.15
CA ILE A 3 -35.44 -81.72 0.07
C ILE A 3 -35.82 -80.32 0.59
N LEU A 4 -36.81 -80.25 1.48
CA LEU A 4 -37.26 -79.01 2.11
C LEU A 4 -36.15 -78.30 2.91
N SER A 5 -35.32 -79.07 3.63
CA SER A 5 -34.21 -78.53 4.41
C SER A 5 -33.12 -77.93 3.51
N ARG A 6 -32.88 -78.51 2.33
CA ARG A 6 -31.92 -77.97 1.34
C ARG A 6 -32.42 -76.68 0.70
N VAL A 7 -33.71 -76.60 0.39
CA VAL A 7 -34.33 -75.39 -0.18
C VAL A 7 -34.33 -74.24 0.82
N LEU A 8 -34.68 -74.49 2.08
CA LEU A 8 -34.63 -73.48 3.14
C LEU A 8 -33.22 -72.98 3.38
N LEU A 9 -32.23 -73.87 3.39
CA LEU A 9 -30.83 -73.48 3.57
C LEU A 9 -30.32 -72.63 2.39
N GLY A 10 -30.70 -72.96 1.15
CA GLY A 10 -30.42 -72.14 -0.02
C GLY A 10 -31.05 -70.74 0.04
N ALA A 11 -32.32 -70.65 0.48
CA ALA A 11 -33.01 -69.38 0.64
C ALA A 11 -32.36 -68.49 1.71
N VAL A 12 -31.95 -69.07 2.85
CA VAL A 12 -31.24 -68.35 3.91
C VAL A 12 -29.88 -67.84 3.42
N LEU A 13 -29.12 -68.65 2.68
CA LEU A 13 -27.84 -68.23 2.11
C LEU A 13 -28.01 -67.09 1.09
N LEU A 14 -29.05 -67.15 0.26
CA LEU A 14 -29.35 -66.11 -0.71
C LEU A 14 -29.73 -64.78 -0.05
N LEU A 15 -30.59 -64.82 0.98
CA LEU A 15 -30.94 -63.64 1.77
C LEU A 15 -29.73 -63.06 2.52
N ALA A 16 -28.86 -63.92 3.07
CA ALA A 16 -27.62 -63.48 3.69
C ALA A 16 -26.69 -62.79 2.68
N GLY A 17 -26.57 -63.33 1.46
CA GLY A 17 -25.81 -62.71 0.37
C GLY A 17 -26.33 -61.32 -0.01
N ILE A 18 -27.65 -61.17 -0.15
CA ILE A 18 -28.30 -59.87 -0.45
C ILE A 18 -28.06 -58.88 0.69
N ALA A 19 -28.20 -59.30 1.95
CA ALA A 19 -27.99 -58.43 3.10
C ALA A 19 -26.54 -57.93 3.20
N VAL A 20 -25.56 -58.79 2.92
CA VAL A 20 -24.13 -58.41 2.88
C VAL A 20 -23.88 -57.45 1.72
N TRP A 21 -24.44 -57.70 0.53
CA TRP A 21 -24.28 -56.82 -0.63
C TRP A 21 -24.87 -55.43 -0.39
N GLN A 22 -26.11 -55.34 0.14
CA GLN A 22 -26.74 -54.07 0.47
C GLN A 22 -25.94 -53.28 1.51
N ARG A 23 -25.45 -53.93 2.58
CA ARG A 23 -24.57 -53.28 3.56
C ARG A 23 -23.28 -52.76 2.94
N GLY A 24 -22.69 -53.51 2.02
CA GLY A 24 -21.52 -53.07 1.25
C GLY A 24 -21.80 -51.80 0.42
N THR A 25 -22.93 -51.74 -0.27
CA THR A 25 -23.32 -50.57 -1.08
C THR A 25 -23.61 -49.32 -0.23
N VAL A 26 -24.27 -49.48 0.91
CA VAL A 26 -24.55 -48.37 1.83
C VAL A 26 -23.26 -47.85 2.44
N ALA A 27 -22.38 -48.74 2.91
CA ALA A 27 -21.08 -48.35 3.47
C ALA A 27 -20.19 -47.64 2.43
N GLN A 28 -20.26 -48.02 1.15
CA GLN A 28 -19.58 -47.30 0.08
C GLN A 28 -20.18 -45.91 -0.17
N ALA A 29 -21.50 -45.78 -0.14
CA ALA A 29 -22.18 -44.51 -0.31
C ALA A 29 -21.90 -43.54 0.85
N GLU A 30 -21.85 -44.03 2.09
CA GLU A 30 -21.46 -43.26 3.27
C GLU A 30 -20.02 -42.76 3.15
N ARG A 31 -19.06 -43.65 2.82
CA ARG A 31 -17.67 -43.24 2.58
C ARG A 31 -17.54 -42.22 1.45
N ALA A 32 -18.31 -42.37 0.37
CA ALA A 32 -18.32 -41.40 -0.72
C ALA A 32 -18.83 -40.02 -0.26
N ARG A 33 -19.85 -39.98 0.60
CA ARG A 33 -20.36 -38.74 1.22
C ARG A 33 -19.34 -38.12 2.16
N ASP A 34 -18.73 -38.91 3.04
CA ASP A 34 -17.72 -38.43 3.98
C ASP A 34 -16.49 -37.89 3.25
N ASN A 35 -16.04 -38.58 2.20
CA ASN A 35 -14.97 -38.10 1.33
C ASN A 35 -15.35 -36.78 0.63
N ALA A 36 -16.59 -36.66 0.13
CA ALA A 36 -17.06 -35.43 -0.51
C ALA A 36 -17.18 -34.26 0.48
N GLN A 37 -17.66 -34.52 1.70
CA GLN A 37 -17.73 -33.52 2.77
C GLN A 37 -16.34 -33.08 3.21
N THR A 38 -15.41 -34.03 3.34
CA THR A 38 -14.01 -33.74 3.68
C THR A 38 -13.34 -32.92 2.59
N ALA A 39 -13.51 -33.31 1.32
CA ALA A 39 -12.98 -32.56 0.17
C ALA A 39 -13.55 -31.13 0.11
N LYS A 40 -14.86 -30.97 0.38
CA LYS A 40 -15.50 -29.67 0.47
C LYS A 40 -14.91 -28.83 1.60
N ALA A 41 -14.77 -29.38 2.80
CA ALA A 41 -14.22 -28.66 3.96
C ALA A 41 -12.78 -28.21 3.70
N VAL A 42 -11.95 -29.06 3.07
CA VAL A 42 -10.59 -28.69 2.66
C VAL A 42 -10.62 -27.55 1.64
N ALA A 43 -11.47 -27.62 0.61
CA ALA A 43 -11.58 -26.56 -0.38
C ALA A 43 -12.07 -25.22 0.21
N GLU A 44 -13.01 -25.26 1.17
CA GLU A 44 -13.47 -24.06 1.89
C GLU A 44 -12.35 -23.47 2.74
N GLN A 45 -11.57 -24.31 3.43
CA GLN A 45 -10.42 -23.87 4.21
C GLN A 45 -9.34 -23.24 3.32
N GLU A 46 -9.01 -23.84 2.18
CA GLU A 46 -8.05 -23.28 1.22
C GLU A 46 -8.52 -21.94 0.66
N ARG A 47 -9.80 -21.82 0.32
CA ARG A 47 -10.41 -20.56 -0.11
C ARG A 47 -10.29 -19.49 0.96
N ASP A 48 -10.64 -19.81 2.20
CA ASP A 48 -10.65 -18.84 3.30
C ASP A 48 -9.23 -18.39 3.65
N ASN A 49 -8.26 -19.30 3.59
CA ASN A 49 -6.83 -18.96 3.70
C ASN A 49 -6.38 -18.02 2.57
N ALA A 50 -6.77 -18.30 1.32
CA ALA A 50 -6.43 -17.44 0.18
C ALA A 50 -7.05 -16.04 0.33
N ILE A 51 -8.31 -15.94 0.77
CA ILE A 51 -8.99 -14.67 1.05
C ILE A 51 -8.25 -13.89 2.15
N ALA A 52 -7.84 -14.57 3.23
CA ALA A 52 -7.10 -13.94 4.32
C ALA A 52 -5.75 -13.36 3.83
N VAL A 53 -5.01 -14.11 3.02
CA VAL A 53 -3.74 -13.62 2.42
C VAL A 53 -3.98 -12.41 1.52
N ILE A 54 -5.00 -12.46 0.65
CA ILE A 54 -5.34 -11.34 -0.23
C ILE A 54 -5.75 -10.10 0.57
N ALA A 55 -6.47 -10.26 1.68
CA ALA A 55 -6.89 -9.16 2.52
C ALA A 55 -5.68 -8.44 3.15
N VAL A 56 -4.70 -9.19 3.66
CA VAL A 56 -3.43 -8.66 4.19
C VAL A 56 -2.67 -7.91 3.10
N GLU A 57 -2.55 -8.50 1.90
CA GLU A 57 -1.84 -7.87 0.79
C GLU A 57 -2.50 -6.56 0.35
N ARG A 58 -3.83 -6.55 0.22
CA ARG A 58 -4.60 -5.32 -0.09
C ARG A 58 -4.44 -4.25 0.98
N GLN A 59 -4.26 -4.62 2.24
CA GLN A 59 -4.00 -3.66 3.31
C GLN A 59 -2.58 -3.08 3.21
N ARG A 60 -1.57 -3.89 2.82
CA ARG A 60 -0.21 -3.41 2.55
C ARG A 60 -0.18 -2.44 1.37
N VAL A 61 -0.81 -2.80 0.26
CA VAL A 61 -0.93 -1.95 -0.93
C VAL A 61 -1.58 -0.61 -0.58
N ARG A 62 -2.72 -0.61 0.13
CA ARG A 62 -3.39 0.64 0.54
C ARG A 62 -2.52 1.56 1.38
N ARG A 63 -1.71 1.01 2.28
CA ARG A 63 -0.77 1.79 3.09
C ARG A 63 0.35 2.39 2.23
N ALA A 64 0.91 1.60 1.30
CA ALA A 64 1.91 2.10 0.35
C ALA A 64 1.36 3.19 -0.58
N GLU A 65 0.13 3.03 -1.08
CA GLU A 65 -0.56 4.03 -1.91
C GLU A 65 -0.81 5.35 -1.15
N ALA A 66 -1.18 5.28 0.13
CA ALA A 66 -1.34 6.46 0.97
C ALA A 66 -0.02 7.22 1.14
N VAL A 67 1.08 6.50 1.37
CA VAL A 67 2.44 7.09 1.46
C VAL A 67 2.83 7.74 0.13
N ALA A 68 2.60 7.06 -1.01
CA ALA A 68 2.89 7.60 -2.33
C ALA A 68 2.09 8.88 -2.63
N THR A 69 0.80 8.88 -2.27
CA THR A 69 -0.08 10.05 -2.43
C THR A 69 0.44 11.24 -1.62
N GLN A 70 0.80 11.00 -0.35
CA GLN A 70 1.37 12.04 0.50
C GLN A 70 2.69 12.57 -0.07
N TYR A 71 3.57 11.70 -0.56
CA TYR A 71 4.85 12.11 -1.14
C TYR A 71 4.67 13.01 -2.37
N GLU A 72 3.72 12.71 -3.26
CA GLU A 72 3.44 13.57 -4.41
C GLU A 72 2.85 14.92 -4.00
N GLN A 73 2.01 14.98 -2.97
CA GLN A 73 1.55 16.25 -2.40
C GLN A 73 2.71 17.06 -1.83
N GLU A 74 3.61 16.42 -1.08
CA GLU A 74 4.76 17.11 -0.47
C GLU A 74 5.75 17.64 -1.53
N LYS A 75 5.87 16.99 -2.69
CA LYS A 75 6.63 17.51 -3.84
C LYS A 75 6.00 18.77 -4.43
N ALA A 76 4.68 18.78 -4.59
CA ALA A 76 3.97 19.97 -5.06
C ALA A 76 4.09 21.13 -4.05
N ASP A 77 3.98 20.82 -2.75
CA ASP A 77 4.18 21.79 -1.67
C ASP A 77 5.60 22.35 -1.65
N ALA A 78 6.62 21.54 -1.95
CA ALA A 78 8.00 22.00 -2.04
C ALA A 78 8.19 23.05 -3.15
N GLU A 79 7.59 22.82 -4.33
CA GLU A 79 7.60 23.80 -5.42
C GLU A 79 6.86 25.09 -5.02
N SER A 80 5.67 24.95 -4.42
CA SER A 80 4.87 26.08 -3.93
C SER A 80 5.61 26.93 -2.88
N LYS A 81 6.29 26.27 -1.92
CA LYS A 81 7.11 26.94 -0.90
C LYS A 81 8.26 27.74 -1.51
N GLY A 82 8.97 27.14 -2.47
CA GLY A 82 10.04 27.84 -3.19
C GLY A 82 9.51 29.08 -3.93
N ALA A 83 8.40 28.93 -4.66
CA ALA A 83 7.78 30.04 -5.38
C ALA A 83 7.34 31.17 -4.44
N ALA A 84 6.69 30.83 -3.31
CA ALA A 84 6.27 31.80 -2.31
C ALA A 84 7.44 32.61 -1.71
N VAL A 85 8.61 31.99 -1.56
CA VAL A 85 9.83 32.69 -1.12
C VAL A 85 10.31 33.68 -2.18
N ALA A 86 10.36 33.27 -3.45
CA ALA A 86 10.74 34.14 -4.55
C ALA A 86 9.82 35.36 -4.64
N ASP A 87 8.51 35.14 -4.59
CA ASP A 87 7.49 36.19 -4.68
C ASP A 87 7.55 37.11 -3.46
N GLY A 88 7.77 36.54 -2.27
CA GLY A 88 7.97 37.33 -1.06
C GLY A 88 9.21 38.23 -1.14
N LEU A 89 10.30 37.76 -1.75
CA LEU A 89 11.51 38.56 -1.96
C LEU A 89 11.28 39.68 -2.99
N ARG A 90 10.63 39.38 -4.12
CA ARG A 90 10.32 40.38 -5.17
C ARG A 90 9.33 41.44 -4.68
N ALA A 91 8.34 41.04 -3.89
CA ALA A 91 7.38 41.96 -3.28
C ALA A 91 7.98 42.77 -2.10
N GLY A 92 9.19 42.44 -1.64
CA GLY A 92 9.82 43.05 -0.48
C GLY A 92 9.19 42.65 0.87
N ASN A 93 8.31 41.64 0.87
CA ASN A 93 7.69 41.06 2.07
C ASN A 93 8.67 40.19 2.87
N LEU A 94 9.66 39.61 2.17
CA LEU A 94 10.77 38.87 2.75
C LEU A 94 12.07 39.61 2.50
N ARG A 95 13.04 39.39 3.38
CA ARG A 95 14.41 39.89 3.23
C ARG A 95 15.41 38.78 3.51
N LEU A 96 16.38 38.64 2.61
CA LEU A 96 17.53 37.78 2.84
C LEU A 96 18.36 38.32 4.02
N GLN A 97 19.03 37.44 4.76
CA GLN A 97 20.04 37.88 5.72
C GLN A 97 21.14 38.68 5.00
N GLN A 98 21.77 39.63 5.70
CA GLN A 98 22.79 40.51 5.09
C GLN A 98 23.89 39.75 4.32
N ARG A 99 24.38 38.64 4.86
CA ARG A 99 25.38 37.79 4.21
C ARG A 99 24.97 37.30 2.82
N TRP A 100 23.67 37.24 2.53
CA TRP A 100 23.07 36.73 1.30
C TRP A 100 22.35 37.82 0.50
N ALA A 101 22.20 39.02 1.08
CA ALA A 101 21.54 40.15 0.42
C ALA A 101 22.40 40.77 -0.70
N GLY A 102 23.67 40.36 -0.83
CA GLY A 102 24.65 40.93 -1.76
C GLY A 102 25.24 42.25 -1.24
N CYS A 103 26.03 42.93 -2.07
CA CYS A 103 26.41 44.30 -1.80
C CYS A 103 25.19 45.21 -2.01
N GLU A 104 24.39 45.41 -0.95
CA GLU A 104 23.65 46.66 -0.85
C GLU A 104 24.70 47.77 -0.92
N ALA A 105 24.76 48.51 -2.03
CA ALA A 105 25.56 49.71 -2.10
C ALA A 105 24.98 50.72 -1.09
N ARG A 106 25.31 50.55 0.19
CA ARG A 106 25.06 51.53 1.25
C ARG A 106 26.11 52.62 1.07
N VAL A 107 25.98 53.39 0.00
CA VAL A 107 26.71 54.64 -0.15
C VAL A 107 26.12 55.57 0.91
N SER A 108 26.91 55.86 1.96
CA SER A 108 26.55 56.83 3.00
C SER A 108 26.16 58.17 2.37
N ASP A 109 24.92 58.60 2.61
CA ASP A 109 24.42 59.98 2.70
C ASP A 109 24.81 61.04 1.66
N LEU A 110 25.31 60.68 0.48
CA LEU A 110 25.51 61.61 -0.63
C LEU A 110 24.51 61.31 -1.74
N ALA A 111 23.38 62.03 -1.68
CA ALA A 111 22.36 62.14 -2.72
C ALA A 111 22.10 60.82 -3.46
N ALA A 112 21.28 59.95 -2.86
CA ALA A 112 20.76 58.76 -3.52
C ALA A 112 20.19 59.18 -4.89
N SER A 113 20.97 58.97 -5.94
CA SER A 113 20.45 58.98 -7.29
C SER A 113 19.39 57.90 -7.33
N ALA A 114 18.17 58.28 -7.67
CA ALA A 114 17.19 57.31 -8.08
C ALA A 114 17.78 56.52 -9.26
N GLY A 115 17.91 55.21 -9.09
CA GLY A 115 17.99 54.30 -10.23
C GLY A 115 19.38 53.82 -10.60
N GLN A 116 19.84 52.78 -9.91
CA GLN A 116 20.26 51.60 -10.64
C GLN A 116 19.54 50.39 -10.03
N PRO A 117 18.66 49.69 -10.77
CA PRO A 117 18.07 48.46 -10.28
C PRO A 117 19.19 47.46 -10.00
N ASP A 118 19.11 46.79 -8.85
CA ASP A 118 20.01 45.70 -8.49
C ASP A 118 19.77 44.53 -9.46
N GLY A 119 20.64 44.44 -10.48
CA GLY A 119 20.52 43.43 -11.53
C GLY A 119 20.66 42.00 -11.05
N ALA A 120 21.16 41.77 -9.83
CA ALA A 120 21.29 40.44 -9.24
C ALA A 120 20.14 40.11 -8.25
N ALA A 121 19.17 41.00 -8.07
CA ALA A 121 18.06 40.77 -7.14
C ALA A 121 17.20 39.57 -7.56
N ASP A 122 16.90 39.45 -8.86
CA ASP A 122 16.13 38.33 -9.40
C ASP A 122 16.89 37.01 -9.28
N ASP A 123 18.19 37.00 -9.61
CA ASP A 123 19.04 35.80 -9.45
C ASP A 123 19.07 35.31 -7.99
N ARG A 124 19.07 36.23 -7.01
CA ARG A 124 19.01 35.86 -5.60
C ARG A 124 17.63 35.36 -5.18
N ALA A 125 16.56 35.92 -5.74
CA ALA A 125 15.21 35.43 -5.50
C ALA A 125 15.02 34.00 -6.06
N ASP A 126 15.52 33.75 -7.28
CA ASP A 126 15.47 32.43 -7.91
C ASP A 126 16.40 31.42 -7.22
N GLY A 127 17.60 31.86 -6.80
CA GLY A 127 18.50 31.02 -5.99
C GLY A 127 17.87 30.65 -4.64
N ALA A 128 17.20 31.59 -3.96
CA ALA A 128 16.50 31.30 -2.71
C ALA A 128 15.31 30.35 -2.92
N ARG A 129 14.55 30.53 -4.01
CA ARG A 129 13.50 29.60 -4.43
C ARG A 129 14.04 28.19 -4.59
N ASP A 130 15.11 28.04 -5.36
CA ASP A 130 15.69 26.73 -5.66
C ASP A 130 16.22 26.04 -4.40
N LEU A 131 16.90 26.76 -3.52
CA LEU A 131 17.39 26.23 -2.26
C LEU A 131 16.24 25.76 -1.35
N VAL A 132 15.20 26.57 -1.17
CA VAL A 132 14.05 26.23 -0.33
C VAL A 132 13.28 25.06 -0.90
N ARG A 133 13.03 25.06 -2.22
CA ARG A 133 12.39 23.94 -2.91
C ARG A 133 13.20 22.65 -2.74
N ALA A 134 14.50 22.69 -3.02
CA ALA A 134 15.37 21.52 -2.94
C ALA A 134 15.41 20.96 -1.52
N ALA A 135 15.54 21.82 -0.51
CA ALA A 135 15.50 21.40 0.89
C ALA A 135 14.16 20.74 1.24
N ALA A 136 13.03 21.35 0.87
CA ALA A 136 11.70 20.80 1.12
C ALA A 136 11.47 19.47 0.38
N ALA A 137 11.98 19.32 -0.84
CA ALA A 137 11.90 18.08 -1.62
C ALA A 137 12.74 16.95 -1.00
N CYS A 138 13.94 17.27 -0.49
CA CYS A 138 14.78 16.33 0.25
C CYS A 138 14.07 15.86 1.54
N ASP A 139 13.49 16.79 2.31
CA ASP A 139 12.72 16.45 3.51
C ASP A 139 11.51 15.57 3.18
N ALA A 140 10.80 15.87 2.08
CA ALA A 140 9.69 15.06 1.59
C ALA A 140 10.16 13.64 1.23
N GLN A 141 11.31 13.51 0.56
CA GLN A 141 11.86 12.20 0.22
C GLN A 141 12.23 11.40 1.48
N VAL A 142 12.91 12.01 2.44
CA VAL A 142 13.29 11.35 3.69
C VAL A 142 12.04 10.90 4.46
N ARG A 143 11.04 11.77 4.59
CA ARG A 143 9.77 11.42 5.27
C ARG A 143 9.02 10.31 4.53
N GLY A 144 8.95 10.37 3.20
CA GLY A 144 8.30 9.33 2.38
C GLY A 144 8.97 7.97 2.53
N LEU A 145 10.31 7.91 2.47
CA LEU A 145 11.05 6.67 2.69
C LEU A 145 10.86 6.12 4.11
N GLN A 146 10.90 6.98 5.12
CA GLN A 146 10.63 6.57 6.50
C GLN A 146 9.20 6.05 6.68
N ALA A 147 8.21 6.69 6.05
CA ALA A 147 6.82 6.28 6.10
C ALA A 147 6.61 4.92 5.42
N LEU A 148 7.24 4.68 4.27
CA LEU A 148 7.19 3.38 3.59
C LEU A 148 7.77 2.26 4.46
N VAL A 149 8.93 2.50 5.06
CA VAL A 149 9.58 1.55 5.97
C VAL A 149 8.74 1.26 7.22
N ARG A 150 8.00 2.25 7.74
CA ARG A 150 7.06 2.03 8.85
C ARG A 150 5.83 1.24 8.41
N ALA A 151 5.27 1.57 7.25
CA ALA A 151 4.11 0.89 6.69
C ALA A 151 4.36 -0.60 6.38
N ASP A 152 5.60 -0.97 6.03
CA ASP A 152 6.00 -2.37 5.79
C ASP A 152 6.18 -3.19 7.09
N ARG A 153 6.52 -2.52 8.20
CA ARG A 153 6.79 -3.16 9.50
C ARG A 153 5.54 -3.40 10.34
N GLU A 154 4.44 -2.74 10.02
CA GLU A 154 3.12 -2.89 10.65
C GLU A 154 2.30 -4.00 9.96
#